data_AF-A0A7W0CIB3-F1
#
_entry.id   AF-A0A7W0CIB3-F1
#
_cell.length_a   1.000
_cell.length_b   1.000
_cell.length_c   1.000
_cell.angle_alpha   90.00
_cell.angle_beta   90.00
_cell.angle_gamma   90.00
#
_symmetry.space_group_name_H-M   'P 1'
#
loop_
_entity.id
_entity.type
_entity.pdbx_description
1 polymer ?
#
loop_
_entity_poly.entity_id
_entity_poly.type
_entity_poly.pdbx_seq_one_letter_code
_entity_poly.pdbx_strand_id
1 'polypeptide(L)' 'MFKVVVNHEGQYSVWPEGRDNPDGWTDEGVRGSREECLTHISAVWTDMRPLSLRGQH' A
#
# COMPACT_ATOMS: atom_id res chain seq x y z
N MET A 1 -7.91 11.96 7.83
CA MET A 1 -7.57 10.54 8.01
C MET A 1 -7.07 9.98 6.68
N PHE A 2 -6.06 9.13 6.72
CA PHE A 2 -5.54 8.39 5.58
C PHE A 2 -5.69 6.89 5.82
N LYS A 3 -5.61 6.12 4.74
CA LYS A 3 -5.60 4.66 4.74
C LYS A 3 -4.46 4.14 3.90
N VAL A 4 -3.97 2.95 4.23
CA VAL A 4 -3.00 2.23 3.41
C VAL A 4 -3.77 1.43 2.35
N VAL A 5 -3.33 1.55 1.10
CA VAL A 5 -3.84 0.79 -0.02
C VAL A 5 -2.72 0.00 -0.68
N VAL A 6 -3.05 -1.16 -1.23
CA VAL A 6 -2.12 -2.05 -1.93
C VAL A 6 -2.70 -2.40 -3.30
N ASN A 7 -1.85 -2.48 -4.32
CA ASN A 7 -2.26 -2.91 -5.66
C ASN A 7 -1.90 -4.38 -5.94
N HIS A 8 -2.33 -4.88 -7.09
CA HIS A 8 -2.07 -6.25 -7.54
C HIS A 8 -0.57 -6.58 -7.72
N GLU A 9 0.30 -5.57 -7.87
CA GLU A 9 1.76 -5.76 -7.95
C GLU A 9 2.44 -5.75 -6.57
N GLY A 10 1.68 -5.63 -5.48
CA GLY A 10 2.19 -5.58 -4.11
C GLY A 10 2.83 -4.25 -3.75
N GLN A 11 2.51 -3.18 -4.47
CA GLN A 11 2.96 -1.83 -4.18
C GLN A 11 1.99 -1.17 -3.19
N TYR A 12 2.55 -0.49 -2.19
CA TYR A 12 1.78 0.18 -1.15
C TYR A 12 1.74 1.69 -1.39
N SER A 13 0.63 2.32 -1.01
CA SER A 13 0.49 3.77 -1.03
C SER A 13 -0.42 4.26 0.09
N VAL A 14 -0.34 5.56 0.38
CA VAL A 14 -1.23 6.24 1.31
C VAL A 14 -2.32 6.94 0.52
N TRP A 15 -3.59 6.68 0.86
CA TRP A 15 -4.75 7.24 0.18
C TRP A 15 -5.65 8.01 1.15
N PRO A 16 -6.33 9.09 0.71
CA PRO A 16 -7.34 9.76 1.54
C PRO A 16 -8.50 8.81 1.87
N GLU A 17 -8.89 8.73 3.15
CA GLU A 17 -9.95 7.81 3.58
C GLU A 17 -11.32 8.13 2.95
N GLY A 18 -11.60 9.41 2.72
CA GLY A 18 -12.87 9.87 2.14
C GLY A 18 -12.97 9.77 0.61
N ARG A 19 -12.07 9.01 -0.04
CA ARG A 19 -12.09 8.79 -1.49
C ARG A 19 -12.18 7.30 -1.79
N ASP A 20 -12.96 6.96 -2.81
CA ASP A 20 -12.94 5.64 -3.41
C ASP A 20 -11.52 5.29 -3.90
N ASN A 21 -11.22 4.00 -3.88
CA ASN A 21 -9.95 3.51 -4.36
C ASN A 21 -9.93 3.54 -5.90
N PRO A 22 -8.80 3.89 -6.51
CA PRO A 22 -8.62 3.68 -7.94
C PRO A 22 -8.75 2.19 -8.29
N ASP A 23 -9.06 1.91 -9.55
CA ASP A 23 -9.12 0.54 -10.05
C ASP A 23 -7.79 -0.21 -9.80
N GLY A 24 -7.88 -1.46 -9.36
CA GLY A 24 -6.72 -2.29 -9.03
C GLY A 24 -6.06 -2.00 -7.68
N TRP A 25 -6.63 -1.13 -6.84
CA TRP A 25 -6.18 -0.86 -5.46
C TRP A 25 -7.20 -1.31 -4.43
N THR A 26 -6.72 -1.90 -3.34
CA THR A 26 -7.55 -2.39 -2.22
C THR A 26 -7.06 -1.85 -0.90
N ASP A 27 -7.96 -1.71 0.08
CA ASP A 27 -7.59 -1.30 1.44
C ASP A 27 -6.79 -2.41 2.13
N GLU A 28 -5.65 -2.06 2.73
CA GLU A 28 -4.82 -3.00 3.49
C GLU A 28 -5.34 -3.21 4.92
N GLY A 29 -6.12 -2.25 5.45
CA GLY A 29 -6.74 -2.32 6.78
C GLY A 29 -6.16 -1.31 7.78
N VAL A 30 -5.00 -0.71 7.49
CA VAL A 30 -4.42 0.36 8.30
C VAL A 30 -5.00 1.73 7.94
N ARG A 31 -5.37 2.50 8.96
CA ARG A 31 -5.92 3.86 8.88
C ARG A 31 -5.36 4.72 10.00
N GLY A 32 -5.15 6.00 9.73
CA GLY A 32 -4.62 6.94 10.73
C GLY A 32 -4.14 8.25 10.15
N SER A 33 -3.20 8.87 10.86
CA SER A 33 -2.42 9.98 10.30
C SER A 33 -1.56 9.50 9.13
N ARG A 34 -1.09 10.45 8.31
CA ARG A 34 -0.21 10.14 7.18
C ARG A 34 1.08 9.48 7.65
N GLU A 35 1.62 9.92 8.78
CA GLU A 35 2.85 9.39 9.38
C GLU A 35 2.67 7.94 9.83
N GLU A 36 1.59 7.62 10.56
CA GLU A 36 1.28 6.23 10.95
C GLU A 36 1.16 5.29 9.74
N CYS A 37 0.47 5.73 8.68
CA CYS A 37 0.34 4.94 7.45
C CYS A 37 1.71 4.73 6.78
N LEU A 38 2.57 5.75 6.72
CA LEU A 38 3.90 5.63 6.14
C LEU A 38 4.83 4.75 6.98
N THR A 39 4.76 4.83 8.31
CA THR A 39 5.49 3.94 9.21
C THR A 39 5.10 2.49 8.98
N HIS A 40 3.81 2.19 8.84
CA HIS A 40 3.36 0.84 8.50
C HIS A 40 3.92 0.37 7.14
N ILE A 41 3.78 1.19 6.09
CA ILE A 41 4.30 0.86 4.74
C ILE A 41 5.79 0.55 4.78
N SER A 42 6.58 1.37 5.50
CA SER A 42 8.01 1.17 5.66
C SER A 42 8.35 -0.16 6.34
N ALA A 43 7.52 -0.59 7.31
CA ALA A 43 7.72 -1.84 8.02
C ALA A 43 7.38 -3.09 7.19
N VAL A 44 6.36 -3.02 6.32
CA VAL A 44 5.87 -4.18 5.55
C VAL A 44 6.44 -4.27 4.13
N TRP A 45 6.82 -3.15 3.52
CA TRP A 45 7.30 -3.10 2.14
C TRP A 45 8.82 -3.21 2.05
N THR A 46 9.38 -4.31 2.54
CA THR A 46 10.83 -4.53 2.65
C THR A 46 11.50 -4.99 1.34
N ASP A 47 10.73 -5.58 0.43
CA ASP A 47 11.16 -5.92 -0.92
C ASP A 47 10.37 -5.04 -1.91
N MET A 48 11.02 -4.04 -2.51
CA MET A 48 10.31 -3.10 -3.39
C MET A 48 10.19 -3.58 -4.83
N ARG A 49 10.60 -4.82 -5.16
CA ARG A 49 10.42 -5.36 -6.51
C ARG A 49 8.93 -5.65 -6.73
N PRO A 50 8.36 -5.27 -7.89
CA PRO A 50 7.03 -5.71 -8.30
C PRO A 50 6.90 -7.22 -8.18
N LEU A 51 5.74 -7.73 -7.74
CA LEU A 51 5.48 -9.17 -7.65
C LEU A 51 5.82 -9.90 -8.95
N SER A 52 5.51 -9.28 -10.09
CA SER A 52 5.83 -9.74 -11.45
C SER A 52 7.32 -10.06 -11.67
N LEU A 53 8.23 -9.46 -10.89
CA LEU A 53 9.69 -9.64 -10.97
C LEU A 53 10.27 -10.52 -9.86
N ARG A 54 9.46 -10.95 -8.87
CA ARG A 54 9.95 -11.77 -7.74
C ARG A 54 10.14 -13.26 -8.06
N GLY A 55 9.79 -13.70 -9.27
CA GLY A 55 9.84 -15.10 -9.70
C GLY A 55 10.80 -15.44 -10.85
N GLN A 56 11.69 -14.53 -11.26
CA GLN A 56 12.66 -14.80 -12.33
C GLN A 56 13.95 -15.36 -11.72
N HIS A 57 14.03 -16.69 -11.63
CA HIS A 57 15.29 -17.42 -11.49
C HIS A 57 15.42 -18.40 -12.67
#